data_AF-A0A3B9FFN0-F1
#
_entry.id   AF-A0A3B9FFN0-F1
#
_cell.length_a   1.000
_cell.length_b   1.000
_cell.length_c   1.000
_cell.angle_alpha   90.00
_cell.angle_beta   90.00
_cell.angle_gamma   90.00
#
_symmetry.space_group_name_H-M   'P 1'
#
loop_
_entity.id
_entity.type
_entity.pdbx_description
1 polymer ?
#
loop_
_entity_poly.entity_id
_entity_poly.type
_entity_poly.pdbx_seq_one_letter_code
_entity_poly.pdbx_strand_id
1 'polypeptide(L)'
;KWIGPWLAASGAKLIIGKGGMSAKDYREHFVPHGAIYLTTVGYGTGALLGRGVKQVSNLHWKKELGLAQAMWVLEVENFGPFIVESDLAGNSLFERENARIAASLDKVYEGTRPAVLKRFGETDDRSDELI
;
A
#
# COMPACT_ATOMS: atom_id res chain seq x y z
N LYS A 1 1.31 -5.83 -13.56
CA LYS A 1 2.00 -5.76 -14.89
C LYS A 1 3.52 -5.59 -14.76
N TRP A 2 4.03 -4.50 -14.18
CA TRP A 2 5.48 -4.20 -14.24
C TRP A 2 6.31 -4.73 -13.08
N ILE A 3 5.68 -5.05 -11.94
CA ILE A 3 6.42 -5.38 -10.71
C ILE A 3 7.28 -6.64 -10.84
N GLY A 4 6.79 -7.71 -11.49
CA GLY A 4 7.55 -8.93 -11.71
C GLY A 4 8.83 -8.68 -12.51
N PRO A 5 8.75 -8.15 -13.75
CA PRO A 5 9.93 -7.78 -14.53
C PRO A 5 10.88 -6.80 -13.81
N TRP A 6 10.34 -5.85 -13.04
CA TRP A 6 11.15 -4.91 -12.29
C TRP A 6 11.91 -5.56 -11.12
N LEU A 7 11.28 -6.47 -10.38
CA LEU A 7 11.95 -7.23 -9.30
C LEU A 7 13.07 -8.10 -9.87
N ALA A 8 12.84 -8.75 -11.03
CA ALA A 8 13.85 -9.53 -11.72
C ALA A 8 15.07 -8.67 -12.13
N ALA A 9 14.82 -7.48 -12.69
CA ALA A 9 15.88 -6.59 -13.16
C ALA A 9 16.64 -5.88 -12.04
N SER A 10 15.93 -5.45 -10.99
CA SER A 10 16.52 -4.68 -9.88
C SER A 10 17.16 -5.53 -8.78
N GLY A 11 16.71 -6.78 -8.62
CA GLY A 11 17.10 -7.63 -7.50
C GLY A 11 16.58 -7.14 -6.14
N ALA A 12 15.67 -6.16 -6.11
CA ALA A 12 15.13 -5.61 -4.87
C ALA A 12 14.40 -6.70 -4.04
N LYS A 13 14.59 -6.64 -2.73
CA LYS A 13 13.98 -7.58 -1.76
C LYS A 13 12.88 -6.95 -0.90
N LEU A 14 12.76 -5.62 -0.97
CA LEU A 14 11.80 -4.83 -0.22
C LEU A 14 11.13 -3.86 -1.17
N ILE A 15 9.81 -3.87 -1.19
CA ILE A 15 8.99 -2.81 -1.79
C ILE A 15 8.26 -2.10 -0.65
N ILE A 16 8.31 -0.77 -0.64
CA ILE A 16 7.56 0.05 0.31
C ILE A 16 6.48 0.80 -0.46
N GLY A 17 5.26 0.81 0.05
CA GLY A 17 4.18 1.59 -0.53
C GLY A 17 2.95 1.65 0.35
N LYS A 18 1.80 1.88 -0.27
CA LYS A 18 0.51 1.99 0.41
C LYS A 18 -0.56 1.25 -0.39
N GLY A 19 -1.58 0.76 0.31
CA GLY A 19 -2.73 0.07 -0.28
C GLY A 19 -2.47 -1.40 -0.57
N GLY A 20 -1.20 -1.81 -0.59
CA GLY A 20 -0.82 -3.19 -0.86
C GLY A 20 -1.11 -3.59 -2.31
N MET A 21 -1.07 -4.90 -2.54
CA MET A 21 -1.45 -5.58 -3.77
C MET A 21 -2.23 -6.84 -3.37
N SER A 22 -2.80 -7.55 -4.34
CA SER A 22 -3.48 -8.80 -4.02
C SER A 22 -2.48 -9.87 -3.54
N ALA A 23 -2.93 -10.82 -2.73
CA ALA A 23 -2.10 -11.96 -2.34
C ALA A 23 -1.71 -12.83 -3.54
N LYS A 24 -2.51 -12.79 -4.62
CA LYS A 24 -2.15 -13.36 -5.92
C LYS A 24 -0.90 -12.67 -6.48
N ASP A 25 -0.88 -11.34 -6.57
CA ASP A 25 0.29 -10.59 -7.05
C ASP A 25 1.53 -10.87 -6.20
N TYR A 26 1.37 -10.98 -4.87
CA TYR A 26 2.47 -11.33 -3.98
C TYR A 26 3.03 -12.73 -4.25
N ARG A 27 2.17 -13.73 -4.39
CA ARG A 27 2.59 -15.11 -4.72
C ARG A 27 3.21 -15.22 -6.11
N GLU A 28 2.67 -14.52 -7.10
CA GLU A 28 3.14 -14.59 -8.49
C GLU A 28 4.41 -13.79 -8.75
N HIS A 29 4.65 -12.70 -8.00
CA HIS A 29 5.73 -11.77 -8.30
C HIS A 29 6.74 -11.58 -7.16
N PHE A 30 6.33 -11.60 -5.90
CA PHE A 30 7.23 -11.30 -4.78
C PHE A 30 7.94 -12.55 -4.27
N VAL A 31 7.18 -13.62 -4.02
CA VAL A 31 7.70 -14.90 -3.51
C VAL A 31 8.81 -15.48 -4.40
N PRO A 32 8.66 -15.55 -5.75
CA PRO A 32 9.71 -16.09 -6.61
C PRO A 32 11.01 -15.27 -6.59
N HIS A 33 10.94 -14.00 -6.21
CA HIS A 33 12.09 -13.10 -6.12
C HIS A 33 12.60 -12.96 -4.67
N GLY A 34 12.02 -13.67 -3.69
CA GLY A 34 12.37 -13.56 -2.28
C GLY A 34 12.16 -12.13 -1.75
N ALA A 35 11.15 -11.43 -2.25
CA ALA A 35 10.83 -10.06 -1.86
C ALA A 35 9.61 -10.02 -0.93
N ILE A 36 9.52 -8.97 -0.11
CA ILE A 36 8.35 -8.67 0.73
C ILE A 36 7.82 -7.27 0.44
N TYR A 37 6.58 -7.02 0.83
CA TYR A 37 5.94 -5.70 0.74
C TYR A 37 5.76 -5.11 2.14
N LEU A 38 6.22 -3.87 2.31
CA LEU A 38 6.03 -3.08 3.51
C LEU A 38 5.03 -1.96 3.23
N THR A 39 4.02 -1.82 4.08
CA THR A 39 3.02 -0.76 3.96
C THR A 39 3.31 0.39 4.93
N THR A 40 3.17 1.62 4.44
CA THR A 40 3.24 2.83 5.26
C THR A 40 2.05 2.91 6.22
N VAL A 41 2.29 3.37 7.44
CA VAL A 41 1.23 3.58 8.43
C VAL A 41 0.66 5.00 8.29
N GLY A 42 -0.67 5.11 8.20
CA GLY A 42 -1.38 6.40 8.19
C GLY A 42 -1.38 7.13 6.84
N TYR A 43 -2.32 8.08 6.69
CA TYR A 43 -2.39 8.99 5.56
C TYR A 43 -1.58 10.26 5.88
N GLY A 44 -0.92 10.84 4.88
CA GLY A 44 -0.21 12.12 5.04
C GLY A 44 1.12 12.06 5.80
N THR A 45 1.67 10.88 6.03
CA THR A 45 2.91 10.69 6.80
C THR A 45 4.20 10.95 6.02
N GLY A 46 4.13 11.49 4.81
CA GLY A 46 5.30 11.80 3.98
C GLY A 46 6.30 12.73 4.68
N ALA A 47 5.83 13.76 5.39
CA ALA A 47 6.69 14.66 6.16
C ALA A 47 7.34 13.95 7.37
N LEU A 48 6.67 12.97 7.97
CA LEU A 48 7.23 12.17 9.07
C LEU A 48 8.33 11.23 8.55
N LEU A 49 8.03 10.47 7.49
CA LEU A 49 8.99 9.57 6.85
C LEU A 49 10.21 10.36 6.32
N GLY A 50 9.98 11.56 5.78
CA GLY A 50 11.05 12.45 5.32
C GLY A 50 12.09 12.80 6.39
N ARG A 51 11.75 12.74 7.68
CA ARG A 51 12.71 12.97 8.79
C ARG A 51 13.77 11.87 8.89
N GLY A 52 13.49 10.68 8.36
CA GLY A 52 14.45 9.58 8.30
C GLY A 52 15.45 9.72 7.15
N VAL A 53 15.24 10.65 6.21
CA VAL A 53 16.17 10.88 5.09
C VAL A 53 17.37 11.69 5.59
N LYS A 54 18.56 11.13 5.43
CA LYS A 54 19.82 11.77 5.83
C LYS A 54 20.48 12.50 4.67
N GLN A 55 20.43 11.90 3.49
CA GLN A 55 21.04 12.46 2.30
C GLN A 55 20.31 12.00 1.04
N VAL A 56 20.27 12.90 0.05
CA VAL A 56 19.95 12.56 -1.34
C VAL A 56 21.27 12.27 -2.05
N SER A 57 21.58 11.00 -2.27
CA SER A 57 22.84 10.59 -2.89
C SER A 57 22.80 10.75 -4.41
N ASN A 58 21.61 10.61 -5.03
CA ASN A 58 21.45 10.85 -6.47
C ASN A 58 19.98 11.15 -6.86
N LEU A 59 19.80 11.72 -8.05
CA LEU A 59 18.50 11.99 -8.66
C LEU A 59 18.55 11.76 -10.17
N HIS A 60 17.87 10.71 -10.64
CA HIS A 60 17.82 10.33 -12.04
C HIS A 60 16.51 10.78 -12.71
N TRP A 61 16.59 11.15 -13.99
CA TRP A 61 15.44 11.50 -14.85
C TRP A 61 14.61 12.72 -14.42
N LYS A 62 15.22 13.67 -13.70
CA LYS A 62 14.55 14.90 -13.25
C LYS A 62 13.98 15.74 -14.41
N LYS A 63 14.69 15.82 -15.54
CA LYS A 63 14.28 16.67 -16.66
C LYS A 63 13.07 16.09 -17.39
N GLU A 64 13.03 14.77 -17.49
CA GLU A 64 12.03 14.00 -18.24
C GLU A 64 10.76 13.77 -17.41
N LEU A 65 10.91 13.47 -16.11
CA LEU A 65 9.81 13.03 -15.25
C LEU A 65 9.40 14.07 -14.19
N GLY A 66 10.17 15.14 -14.02
CA GLY A 66 9.96 16.12 -12.96
C GLY A 66 10.26 15.57 -11.55
N LEU A 67 10.11 16.41 -10.53
CA LEU A 67 10.56 16.08 -9.17
C LEU A 67 9.81 14.89 -8.55
N ALA A 68 8.51 14.77 -8.80
CA ALA A 68 7.66 13.79 -8.14
C ALA A 68 7.79 12.36 -8.70
N GLN A 69 8.17 12.21 -9.97
CA GLN A 69 8.26 10.91 -10.66
C GLN A 69 9.70 10.50 -10.99
N ALA A 70 10.67 11.39 -10.80
CA ALA A 70 12.09 11.07 -10.92
C ALA A 70 12.51 9.98 -9.91
N MET A 71 13.60 9.28 -10.23
CA MET A 71 14.14 8.24 -9.35
C MET A 71 15.14 8.84 -8.37
N TRP A 72 14.79 8.82 -7.09
CA TRP A 72 15.61 9.31 -6.00
C TRP A 72 16.43 8.18 -5.38
N VAL A 73 17.72 8.41 -5.19
CA VAL A 73 18.58 7.53 -4.40
C VAL A 73 18.81 8.21 -3.06
N LEU A 74 18.30 7.58 -2.00
CA LEU A 74 18.23 8.16 -0.65
C LEU A 74 19.03 7.30 0.33
N GLU A 75 19.82 7.97 1.16
CA GLU A 75 20.36 7.40 2.39
C GLU A 75 19.41 7.73 3.55
N VAL A 76 18.97 6.70 4.26
CA VAL A 76 17.95 6.81 5.28
C VAL A 76 18.37 6.11 6.57
N GLU A 77 17.92 6.63 7.70
CA GLU A 77 18.14 6.06 9.05
C GLU A 77 16.82 6.11 9.81
N ASN A 78 16.48 5.04 10.54
CA ASN A 78 15.22 4.93 11.27
C ASN A 78 13.99 5.27 10.39
N PHE A 79 14.03 4.85 9.12
CA PHE A 79 12.99 5.14 8.12
C PHE A 79 11.79 4.21 8.34
N GLY A 80 10.68 4.79 8.77
CA GLY A 80 9.49 4.05 9.18
C GLY A 80 8.64 4.85 10.18
N PRO A 81 7.70 4.21 10.88
CA PRO A 81 7.47 2.76 10.93
C PRO A 81 6.78 2.20 9.67
N PHE A 82 7.03 0.93 9.39
CA PHE A 82 6.32 0.15 8.39
C PHE A 82 5.71 -1.10 9.01
N ILE A 83 4.68 -1.63 8.36
CA ILE A 83 4.08 -2.93 8.69
C ILE A 83 4.35 -3.88 7.52
N VAL A 84 4.65 -5.14 7.84
CA VAL A 84 4.77 -6.19 6.81
C VAL A 84 3.38 -6.48 6.28
N GLU A 85 3.14 -6.09 5.03
CA GLU A 85 1.88 -6.37 4.35
C GLU A 85 1.93 -7.72 3.65
N SER A 86 3.03 -8.02 2.94
CA SER A 86 3.28 -9.34 2.37
C SER A 86 4.49 -9.97 3.01
N ASP A 87 4.40 -11.23 3.43
CA ASP A 87 5.55 -12.02 3.86
C ASP A 87 6.19 -12.83 2.71
N LEU A 88 7.22 -13.64 3.02
CA LEU A 88 7.93 -14.49 2.07
C LEU A 88 7.11 -15.70 1.55
N ALA A 89 5.95 -15.97 2.14
CA ALA A 89 5.00 -16.96 1.64
C ALA A 89 3.89 -16.32 0.77
N GLY A 90 3.93 -14.99 0.60
CA GLY A 90 2.92 -14.23 -0.14
C GLY A 90 1.60 -14.12 0.60
N ASN A 91 1.60 -14.25 1.93
CA ASN A 91 0.43 -13.96 2.74
C ASN A 91 0.23 -12.45 2.82
N SER A 92 -0.99 -11.97 2.58
CA SER A 92 -1.36 -10.56 2.73
C SER A 92 -2.01 -10.32 4.10
N LEU A 93 -1.49 -9.34 4.84
CA LEU A 93 -2.09 -8.85 6.07
C LEU A 93 -3.45 -8.19 5.78
N PHE A 94 -3.55 -7.34 4.76
CA PHE A 94 -4.82 -6.69 4.40
C PHE A 94 -5.89 -7.69 3.99
N GLU A 95 -5.62 -8.65 3.10
CA GLU A 95 -6.64 -9.64 2.73
C GLU A 95 -7.06 -10.50 3.92
N ARG A 96 -6.10 -10.92 4.78
CA ARG A 96 -6.39 -11.69 5.99
C ARG A 96 -7.31 -10.92 6.95
N GLU A 97 -6.95 -9.68 7.27
CA GLU A 97 -7.74 -8.88 8.21
C GLU A 97 -9.07 -8.43 7.60
N ASN A 98 -9.11 -8.09 6.31
CA ASN A 98 -10.36 -7.75 5.63
C ASN A 98 -11.32 -8.93 5.64
N ALA A 99 -10.87 -10.15 5.35
CA ALA A 99 -11.71 -11.35 5.43
C ALA A 99 -12.25 -11.58 6.85
N ARG A 100 -11.40 -11.39 7.87
CA ARG A 100 -11.79 -11.52 9.28
C ARG A 100 -12.83 -10.47 9.69
N ILE A 101 -12.62 -9.21 9.30
CA ILE A 101 -13.52 -8.10 9.62
C ILE A 101 -14.84 -8.24 8.86
N ALA A 102 -14.78 -8.64 7.58
CA ALA A 102 -15.95 -8.76 6.73
C ALA A 102 -17.01 -9.71 7.29
N ALA A 103 -16.58 -10.82 7.90
CA ALA A 103 -17.45 -11.79 8.55
C ALA A 103 -18.29 -11.20 9.71
N SER A 104 -17.91 -10.04 10.26
CA SER A 104 -18.60 -9.38 11.37
C SER A 104 -19.15 -8.00 11.01
N LEU A 105 -18.99 -7.54 9.76
CA LEU A 105 -19.42 -6.19 9.34
C LEU A 105 -20.89 -5.96 9.65
N ASP A 106 -21.77 -6.87 9.25
CA ASP A 106 -23.23 -6.69 9.38
C ASP A 106 -23.65 -6.47 10.85
N LYS A 107 -22.99 -7.17 11.77
CA LYS A 107 -23.22 -7.03 13.21
C LYS A 107 -22.80 -5.66 13.75
N VAL A 108 -21.75 -5.06 13.19
CA VAL A 108 -21.27 -3.72 13.60
C VAL A 108 -22.25 -2.63 13.18
N TYR A 109 -22.95 -2.83 12.05
CA TYR A 109 -23.94 -1.87 11.54
C TYR A 109 -25.35 -2.09 12.10
N GLU A 110 -25.58 -3.15 12.88
CA GLU A 110 -26.89 -3.44 13.49
C GLU A 110 -27.36 -2.28 14.37
N GLY A 111 -28.58 -1.79 14.12
CA GLY A 111 -29.19 -0.68 14.87
C GLY A 111 -28.66 0.72 14.52
N THR A 112 -27.71 0.83 13.59
CA THR A 112 -27.33 2.14 13.04
C THR A 112 -28.52 2.75 12.29
N ARG A 113 -28.70 4.07 12.40
CA ARG A 113 -29.76 4.81 11.69
C ARG A 113 -29.20 5.36 10.39
N PRO A 114 -30.01 5.39 9.31
CA PRO A 114 -29.58 6.02 8.06
C PRO A 114 -29.27 7.51 8.29
N ALA A 115 -28.35 8.05 7.49
CA ALA A 115 -28.03 9.48 7.53
C ALA A 115 -29.31 10.33 7.33
N VAL A 116 -29.50 11.33 8.20
CA VAL A 116 -30.71 12.18 8.20
C VAL A 116 -30.70 13.21 7.06
N LEU A 117 -29.52 13.52 6.51
CA LEU A 117 -29.31 14.46 5.41
C LEU A 117 -28.62 13.76 4.25
N LYS A 118 -29.36 12.93 3.49
CA LYS A 118 -28.85 12.31 2.26
C LYS A 118 -29.01 13.26 1.08
N ARG A 119 -28.00 13.36 0.22
CA ARG A 119 -28.11 14.01 -1.09
C ARG A 119 -28.80 13.08 -2.08
N PHE A 120 -29.43 13.65 -3.12
CA PHE A 120 -29.98 12.84 -4.21
C PHE A 120 -28.84 12.05 -4.88
N GLY A 121 -28.95 10.72 -4.91
CA GLY A 121 -27.93 9.80 -5.43
C GLY A 121 -26.86 9.36 -4.42
N GLU A 122 -26.95 9.77 -3.15
CA GLU A 122 -26.06 9.30 -2.09
C GLU A 122 -26.62 8.02 -1.45
N THR A 123 -25.84 6.94 -1.52
CA THR A 123 -26.15 5.64 -0.93
C THR A 123 -25.08 5.30 0.11
N ASP A 124 -25.52 4.81 1.27
CA ASP A 124 -24.69 4.20 2.31
C ASP A 124 -24.69 2.66 2.18
N ASP A 125 -25.38 2.14 1.17
CA ASP A 125 -25.39 0.72 0.84
C ASP A 125 -24.13 0.37 0.04
N ARG A 126 -23.22 -0.37 0.67
CA ARG A 126 -21.99 -0.89 0.05
C ARG A 126 -22.24 -1.75 -1.19
N SER A 127 -23.44 -2.30 -1.38
CA SER A 127 -23.80 -3.13 -2.53
C SER A 127 -24.26 -2.30 -3.74
N ASP A 128 -24.53 -1.03 -3.52
CA ASP A 128 -24.98 -0.05 -4.51
C ASP A 128 -23.80 0.87 -4.95
N GLU A 129 -22.59 0.63 -4.41
CA GLU A 129 -21.36 1.26 -4.90
C GLU A 129 -21.01 0.72 -6.30
N LEU A 130 -21.00 1.64 -7.27
CA LEU A 130 -20.52 1.41 -8.63
C LEU A 130 -18.98 1.37 -8.61
N ILE A 131 -18.41 0.17 -8.61
CA ILE A 131 -17.00 -0.04 -8.99
C ILE A 131 -16.88 -0.08 -10.51
#